data_AF-A0A3C1T2F8-F1
#
_entry.id   AF-A0A3C1T2F8-F1
#
_cell.length_a   1.000
_cell.length_b   1.000
_cell.length_c   1.000
_cell.angle_alpha   90.00
_cell.angle_beta   90.00
_cell.angle_gamma   90.00
#
_symmetry.space_group_name_H-M   'P 1'
#
loop_
_entity.id
_entity.type
_entity.pdbx_description
1 polymer ?
#
loop_
_entity_poly.entity_id
_entity_poly.type
_entity_poly.pdbx_seq_one_letter_code
_entity_poly.pdbx_strand_id
1 'polypeptide(L)'
;MYWSWGGFFDVANREAKIANDKQLSLSPGFWDDNARATSILKEIKVNEYWINLYHAVDTAVEDFAVLFEFWKAGETTEEDVKQAFDSAIEKIEEAEFKSTLNEPE
;
A
#
# COMPACT_ATOMS: atom_id res chain seq x y z
N MET A 1 -5.38 19.70 1.70
CA MET A 1 -5.07 18.89 2.89
C MET A 1 -4.16 17.77 2.40
N TYR A 2 -2.85 17.98 2.44
CA TYR A 2 -1.87 16.99 2.00
C TYR A 2 -1.70 15.99 3.14
N TRP A 3 -2.29 14.81 2.99
CA TRP A 3 -2.30 13.76 4.01
C TRP A 3 -0.89 13.20 4.21
N SER A 4 -0.46 13.16 5.47
CA SER A 4 0.88 12.77 5.95
C SER A 4 1.27 11.31 5.65
N TRP A 5 0.38 10.50 5.08
CA TRP A 5 0.59 9.07 4.82
C TRP A 5 1.39 8.81 3.54
N GLY A 6 1.20 9.64 2.50
CA GLY A 6 2.00 9.54 1.27
C GLY A 6 3.49 9.84 1.48
N GLY A 7 3.83 10.61 2.51
CA GLY A 7 5.22 10.93 2.88
C GLY A 7 5.94 9.80 3.63
N PHE A 8 5.21 8.98 4.41
CA PHE A 8 5.80 7.85 5.14
C PHE A 8 6.05 6.65 4.21
N PHE A 9 5.07 6.31 3.38
CA PHE A 9 5.19 5.17 2.45
C PHE A 9 5.93 5.52 1.16
N ASP A 10 6.15 6.81 0.87
CA ASP A 10 6.76 7.31 -0.36
C ASP A 10 6.18 6.67 -1.63
N VAL A 11 4.85 6.50 -1.63
CA VAL A 11 4.11 5.66 -2.59
C VAL A 11 4.41 6.08 -4.02
N ALA A 12 4.33 7.38 -4.32
CA ALA A 12 4.56 7.90 -5.67
C ALA A 12 5.97 7.58 -6.20
N ASN A 13 7.00 7.70 -5.36
CA ASN A 13 8.36 7.36 -5.76
C ASN A 13 8.53 5.85 -5.93
N ARG A 14 7.93 5.03 -5.05
CA ARG A 14 7.97 3.57 -5.16
C ARG A 14 7.26 3.09 -6.42
N GLU A 15 6.11 3.66 -6.76
CA GLU A 15 5.38 3.37 -7.99
C GLU A 15 6.21 3.71 -9.23
N ALA A 16 6.79 4.91 -9.28
CA ALA A 16 7.65 5.34 -10.36
C ALA A 16 8.88 4.42 -10.50
N LYS A 17 9.48 4.02 -9.37
CA LYS A 17 10.62 3.11 -9.34
C LYS A 17 10.26 1.72 -9.85
N ILE A 18 9.15 1.13 -9.37
CA ILE A 18 8.67 -0.17 -9.86
C ILE A 18 8.40 -0.12 -11.36
N ALA A 19 7.75 0.93 -11.86
CA ALA A 19 7.47 1.08 -13.28
C ALA A 19 8.76 1.10 -14.10
N ASN A 20 9.77 1.86 -13.66
CA ASN A 20 11.07 1.92 -14.30
C ASN A 20 11.81 0.56 -14.26
N ASP A 21 11.87 -0.08 -13.10
CA ASP A 21 12.57 -1.36 -12.92
C ASP A 21 11.89 -2.50 -13.69
N LYS A 22 10.54 -2.50 -13.75
CA LYS A 22 9.78 -3.43 -14.61
C LYS A 22 10.11 -3.20 -16.08
N GLN A 23 10.16 -1.96 -16.55
CA GLN A 23 10.56 -1.65 -17.92
C GLN A 23 12.01 -2.11 -18.21
N LEU A 24 12.93 -1.89 -17.27
CA LEU A 24 14.30 -2.37 -17.37
C LEU A 24 14.37 -3.90 -17.47
N SER A 25 13.54 -4.62 -16.71
CA SER A 25 13.50 -6.09 -16.73
C SER A 25 13.08 -6.69 -18.08
N LEU A 26 12.45 -5.89 -18.95
CA LEU A 26 12.05 -6.29 -20.30
C LEU A 26 13.15 -6.04 -21.35
N SER A 27 14.24 -5.36 -20.98
CA SER A 27 15.29 -4.98 -21.92
C SER A 27 16.16 -6.19 -22.31
N PRO A 28 16.59 -6.28 -23.58
CA PRO A 28 17.62 -7.24 -23.99
C PRO A 28 18.88 -7.06 -23.13
N GLY A 29 19.46 -8.17 -22.66
CA GLY A 29 20.64 -8.16 -21.80
C GLY A 29 20.39 -7.91 -20.32
N PHE A 30 19.12 -7.76 -19.88
CA PHE A 30 18.80 -7.66 -18.45
C PHE A 30 19.35 -8.84 -17.64
N TRP A 31 19.30 -10.04 -18.22
CA TRP A 31 19.78 -11.28 -17.61
C TRP A 31 21.28 -11.58 -17.82
N ASP A 32 22.02 -10.69 -18.49
CA ASP A 32 23.46 -10.87 -18.71
C ASP A 32 24.24 -10.85 -17.39
N ASP A 33 23.71 -10.13 -16.40
CA ASP A 33 24.15 -10.18 -15.00
C ASP A 33 23.00 -10.68 -14.12
N ASN A 34 23.00 -11.98 -13.84
CA ASN A 34 21.99 -12.65 -13.01
C ASN A 34 21.93 -12.12 -11.58
N ALA A 35 23.07 -11.69 -11.01
CA ALA A 35 23.12 -11.16 -9.65
C ALA A 35 22.41 -9.81 -9.59
N ARG A 36 22.70 -8.92 -10.56
CA ARG A 36 22.00 -7.64 -10.72
C ARG A 36 20.51 -7.83 -10.98
N ALA A 37 20.14 -8.68 -11.95
CA ALA A 37 18.74 -8.93 -12.30
C ALA A 37 17.93 -9.40 -11.08
N THR A 38 18.48 -10.35 -10.33
CA THR A 38 17.84 -10.88 -9.10
C THR A 38 17.70 -9.80 -8.03
N SER A 39 18.70 -8.92 -7.87
CA SER A 39 18.62 -7.81 -6.93
C SER A 39 17.49 -6.84 -7.28
N ILE A 40 17.37 -6.46 -8.56
CA ILE A 40 16.32 -5.56 -9.04
C ILE A 40 14.93 -6.18 -8.83
N LEU A 41 14.75 -7.46 -9.17
CA LEU A 41 13.47 -8.15 -8.96
C LEU A 41 13.09 -8.27 -7.48
N LYS A 42 14.07 -8.47 -6.59
CA LYS A 42 13.83 -8.44 -5.13
C LYS A 42 13.39 -7.05 -4.68
N GLU A 43 14.02 -6.01 -5.18
CA GLU A 43 13.68 -4.63 -4.85
C GLU A 43 12.28 -4.23 -5.34
N ILE A 44 11.89 -4.67 -6.54
CA ILE A 44 10.50 -4.53 -7.03
C ILE A 44 9.52 -5.13 -6.03
N LYS A 45 9.76 -6.39 -5.60
CA LYS A 45 8.86 -7.08 -4.65
C LYS A 45 8.75 -6.35 -3.31
N VAL A 46 9.86 -5.81 -2.81
CA VAL A 46 9.85 -5.01 -1.57
C VAL A 46 9.01 -3.76 -1.74
N ASN A 47 9.18 -3.02 -2.84
CA ASN A 47 8.39 -1.83 -3.09
C ASN A 47 6.90 -2.14 -3.30
N GLU A 48 6.58 -3.21 -4.04
CA GLU A 48 5.20 -3.68 -4.23
C GLU A 48 4.54 -4.05 -2.90
N TYR A 49 5.27 -4.70 -1.99
CA TYR A 49 4.77 -5.01 -0.66
C TYR A 49 4.32 -3.75 0.09
N TRP A 50 5.13 -2.70 0.10
CA TRP A 50 4.81 -1.45 0.81
C TRP A 50 3.65 -0.69 0.17
N ILE A 51 3.60 -0.64 -1.16
CA ILE A 51 2.50 -0.01 -1.89
C ILE A 51 1.19 -0.77 -1.64
N ASN A 52 1.21 -2.09 -1.67
CA ASN A 52 0.01 -2.91 -1.41
C ASN A 52 -0.48 -2.72 0.03
N LEU A 53 0.43 -2.60 1.00
CA LEU A 53 0.09 -2.33 2.39
C LEU A 53 -0.60 -0.96 2.53
N TYR A 54 -0.05 0.07 1.88
CA TYR A 54 -0.67 1.39 1.81
C TYR A 54 -2.07 1.32 1.18
N HIS A 55 -2.22 0.71 0.00
CA HIS A 55 -3.51 0.62 -0.69
C HIS A 55 -4.55 -0.16 0.11
N ALA A 56 -4.15 -1.18 0.88
CA ALA A 56 -5.06 -1.92 1.73
C ALA A 56 -5.66 -1.02 2.83
N VAL A 57 -4.84 -0.14 3.42
CA VAL A 57 -5.30 0.86 4.40
C VAL A 57 -6.19 1.90 3.72
N ASP A 58 -5.72 2.46 2.61
CA ASP A 58 -6.42 3.49 1.84
C ASP A 58 -7.82 3.02 1.43
N THR A 59 -7.90 1.82 0.86
CA THR A 59 -9.18 1.19 0.46
C THR A 59 -10.11 0.99 1.65
N ALA A 60 -9.61 0.48 2.78
CA ALA A 60 -10.46 0.24 3.96
C ALA A 60 -11.01 1.56 4.55
N VAL A 61 -10.22 2.63 4.52
CA VAL A 61 -10.65 3.97 4.94
C VAL A 61 -11.69 4.55 3.98
N GLU A 62 -11.49 4.39 2.66
CA GLU A 62 -12.46 4.80 1.64
C GLU A 62 -13.78 4.04 1.78
N ASP A 63 -13.74 2.73 1.97
CA ASP A 63 -14.92 1.89 2.18
C ASP A 63 -15.72 2.33 3.41
N PHE A 64 -15.03 2.59 4.53
CA PHE A 64 -15.66 3.16 5.73
C PHE A 64 -16.30 4.51 5.43
N ALA A 65 -15.60 5.42 4.73
CA ALA A 65 -16.12 6.74 4.40
C ALA A 65 -17.40 6.65 3.56
N VAL A 66 -17.42 5.78 2.55
CA VAL A 66 -18.61 5.55 1.70
C VAL A 66 -19.77 4.98 2.52
N LEU A 67 -19.53 3.96 3.35
CA LEU A 67 -20.57 3.38 4.20
C LEU A 67 -21.10 4.38 5.22
N PHE A 68 -20.23 5.24 5.77
CA PHE A 68 -20.64 6.30 6.68
C PHE A 68 -21.56 7.33 5.99
N GLU A 69 -21.30 7.68 4.73
CA GLU A 69 -22.21 8.52 3.94
C GLU A 69 -23.56 7.84 3.70
N PHE A 70 -23.58 6.54 3.37
CA PHE A 70 -24.82 5.78 3.20
C PHE A 70 -25.62 5.67 4.48
N TRP A 71 -24.97 5.54 5.63
CA TRP A 71 -25.66 5.50 6.92
C TRP A 71 -26.31 6.84 7.26
N LYS A 72 -25.62 7.95 7.00
CA LYS A 72 -26.22 9.29 7.14
C LYS A 72 -27.42 9.50 6.21
N ALA A 73 -27.42 8.84 5.05
CA ALA A 73 -28.55 8.84 4.12
C ALA A 73 -29.68 7.87 4.54
N GLY A 74 -29.48 7.03 5.57
CA GLY A 74 -30.41 5.99 6.00
C GLY A 74 -30.46 4.78 5.06
N GLU A 75 -29.43 4.59 4.22
CA GLU A 75 -29.34 3.55 3.19
C GLU A 75 -28.54 2.31 3.65
N THR A 76 -27.92 2.35 4.83
CA THR A 76 -27.22 1.21 5.45
C THR A 76 -27.38 1.25 6.98
N THR A 77 -27.00 0.17 7.67
CA THR A 77 -27.12 0.07 9.14
C THR A 77 -25.90 0.63 9.87
N GLU A 78 -26.07 0.97 11.15
CA GLU A 78 -24.95 1.38 12.01
C GLU A 78 -23.94 0.23 12.17
N GLU A 79 -24.43 -1.02 12.20
CA GLU A 79 -23.60 -2.22 12.29
C GLU A 79 -22.67 -2.37 11.08
N ASP A 80 -23.16 -2.11 9.85
CA ASP A 80 -22.33 -2.19 8.63
C ASP A 80 -21.19 -1.16 8.67
N VAL A 81 -21.50 0.07 9.09
CA VAL A 81 -20.49 1.14 9.26
C VAL A 81 -19.48 0.79 10.33
N LYS A 82 -19.95 0.24 11.46
CA LYS A 82 -19.07 -0.17 12.55
C LYS A 82 -18.10 -1.27 12.12
N GLN A 83 -18.54 -2.25 11.33
CA GLN A 83 -17.66 -3.28 10.79
C GLN A 83 -16.59 -2.70 9.86
N ALA A 84 -16.95 -1.76 8.99
CA ALA A 84 -15.99 -1.10 8.10
C ALA A 84 -14.99 -0.24 8.89
N PHE A 85 -15.45 0.46 9.93
CA PHE A 85 -14.58 1.19 10.84
C PHE A 85 -13.59 0.26 11.54
N ASP A 86 -14.07 -0.81 12.17
CA ASP A 86 -13.23 -1.76 12.90
C ASP A 86 -12.19 -2.40 11.95
N SER A 87 -12.59 -2.70 10.69
CA SER A 87 -11.67 -3.21 9.66
C SER A 87 -10.61 -2.18 9.23
N ALA A 88 -10.97 -0.92 9.04
CA ALA A 88 -10.02 0.14 8.70
C ALA A 88 -8.98 0.32 9.82
N ILE A 89 -9.40 0.28 11.08
CA ILE A 89 -8.49 0.34 12.23
C ILE A 89 -7.53 -0.85 12.24
N GLU A 90 -8.04 -2.08 12.08
CA GLU A 90 -7.18 -3.28 12.03
C GLU A 90 -6.12 -3.18 10.92
N LYS A 91 -6.49 -2.66 9.74
CA LYS A 91 -5.56 -2.47 8.62
C LYS A 91 -4.48 -1.43 8.92
N ILE A 92 -4.86 -0.32 9.57
CA ILE A 92 -3.90 0.71 10.01
C ILE A 92 -2.92 0.11 11.02
N GLU A 93 -3.41 -0.59 12.04
CA GLU A 93 -2.57 -1.23 13.06
C GLU A 93 -1.63 -2.29 12.46
N GLU A 94 -2.13 -3.10 11.53
CA GLU A 94 -1.31 -4.06 10.78
C GLU A 94 -0.19 -3.32 10.02
N ALA A 95 -0.51 -2.24 9.32
CA ALA A 95 0.46 -1.47 8.56
C ALA A 95 1.54 -0.83 9.47
N GLU A 96 1.13 -0.25 10.59
CA GLU A 96 2.03 0.30 11.60
C GLU A 96 2.94 -0.78 12.18
N PHE A 97 2.39 -1.92 12.58
CA PHE A 97 3.17 -3.04 13.11
C PHE A 97 4.22 -3.53 12.10
N LYS A 98 3.83 -3.73 10.83
CA LYS A 98 4.76 -4.16 9.77
C LYS A 98 5.86 -3.12 9.48
N SER A 99 5.57 -1.84 9.69
CA SER A 99 6.56 -0.77 9.53
C SER A 99 7.64 -0.82 10.62
N THR A 100 7.24 -1.00 11.89
CA THR A 100 8.18 -1.10 13.02
C THR A 100 9.09 -2.34 12.97
N LEU A 101 8.66 -3.42 12.33
CA LEU A 101 9.48 -4.62 12.13
C LEU A 101 10.56 -4.46 11.04
N ASN A 102 10.47 -3.43 10.20
CA ASN A 102 11.40 -3.20 9.09
C ASN A 102 12.43 -2.08 9.38
N GLU A 103 12.36 -1.43 10.53
CA GLU A 103 13.42 -0.52 10.97
C GLU A 103 14.57 -1.32 11.60
N PRO A 104 15.81 -1.23 11.09
CA PRO A 104 16.98 -1.64 11.88
C PRO A 104 17.15 -0.66 13.06
N GLU A 105 17.37 -1.17 14.27
CA GLU A 105 17.79 -0.35 15.43
C GLU A 105 19.01 0.54 15.13
#